data_AF-I9QEN4-F1
#
_entry.id   AF-I9QEN4-F1
#
_cell.length_a   1.000
_cell.length_b   1.000
_cell.length_c   1.000
_cell.angle_alpha   90.00
_cell.angle_beta   90.00
_cell.angle_gamma   90.00
#
_symmetry.space_group_name_H-M   'P 1'
#
loop_
_entity.id
_entity.type
_entity.pdbx_description
1 polymer ?
#
loop_
_entity_poly.entity_id
_entity_poly.type
_entity_poly.pdbx_seq_one_letter_code
_entity_poly.pdbx_strand_id
1 'polypeptide(L)'
;MMKTRNLIGMIAFCLFALAACTPSKESGKTLTVLSWNVWHGGHSKTYPEKGCKGTIDILKKSEADVILMVETYGAAPMVADSLGYSYNLISDNLCIYSRYPIIRKYAFADSISTFNFGGVMIDVNGKPVRVFDTWLHYLPDMRLAPTDKSEEEILAWEMEGTRDEEIIGF
;
A
#
# COMPACT_ATOMS: atom_id res chain seq x y z
N MET A 1 38.04 19.63 53.81
CA MET A 1 38.03 19.92 52.35
C MET A 1 37.35 18.81 51.51
N MET A 2 36.30 18.15 52.03
CA MET A 2 35.69 16.95 51.43
C MET A 2 34.21 17.14 51.01
N LYS A 3 33.55 18.22 51.45
CA LYS A 3 32.13 18.49 51.14
C LYS A 3 31.91 19.11 49.75
N THR A 4 32.88 19.87 49.23
CA THR A 4 32.76 20.57 47.93
C THR A 4 33.00 19.67 46.72
N ARG A 5 33.85 18.63 46.81
CA ARG A 5 34.08 17.67 45.70
C ARG A 5 32.85 16.80 45.41
N ASN A 6 32.12 16.38 46.45
CA ASN A 6 30.90 15.57 46.28
C ASN A 6 29.73 16.38 45.72
N LEU A 7 29.66 17.68 46.03
CA LEU A 7 28.61 18.57 45.51
C LEU A 7 28.81 18.85 44.01
N ILE A 8 30.05 19.05 43.57
CA ILE A 8 30.37 19.25 42.14
C ILE A 8 30.11 17.97 41.34
N GLY A 9 30.47 16.79 41.87
CA GLY A 9 30.18 15.50 41.23
C GLY A 9 28.68 15.21 41.11
N MET A 10 27.89 15.56 42.12
CA MET A 10 26.43 15.37 42.11
C MET A 10 25.72 16.35 41.18
N ILE A 11 26.17 17.61 41.10
CA ILE A 11 25.66 18.60 40.14
C ILE A 11 26.00 18.20 38.70
N ALA A 12 27.23 17.71 38.45
CA ALA A 12 27.62 17.21 37.13
C ALA A 12 26.78 15.99 36.71
N PHE A 13 26.51 15.05 37.63
CA PHE A 13 25.68 13.88 37.35
C PHE A 13 24.20 14.26 37.08
N CYS A 14 23.64 15.21 37.82
CA CYS A 14 22.29 15.75 37.57
C CYS A 14 22.18 16.50 36.24
N LEU A 15 23.22 17.24 35.83
CA LEU A 15 23.25 17.93 34.53
C LEU A 15 23.35 16.96 33.35
N PHE A 16 24.08 15.84 33.50
CA PHE A 16 24.10 14.77 32.50
C PHE A 16 22.76 14.01 32.41
N ALA A 17 22.07 13.79 33.52
CA ALA A 17 20.75 13.17 33.54
C ALA A 17 19.65 14.06 32.92
N LEU A 18 19.76 15.38 33.07
CA LEU A 18 18.82 16.35 32.47
C LEU A 18 19.04 16.55 30.96
N ALA A 19 20.26 16.36 30.45
CA ALA A 19 20.55 16.43 29.01
C ALA A 19 20.08 15.18 28.23
N ALA A 20 19.95 14.02 28.90
CA ALA A 20 19.49 12.77 28.30
C ALA A 20 17.96 12.70 28.13
N CYS A 21 17.21 13.61 28.75
CA CYS A 21 15.75 13.68 28.67
C CYS A 21 15.33 14.88 27.79
N THR A 22 15.91 14.99 26.59
CA THR A 22 15.27 15.80 25.56
C THR A 22 14.22 14.92 24.90
N PRO A 23 12.91 15.25 24.98
CA PRO A 23 11.92 14.54 24.20
C PRO A 23 12.34 14.67 22.75
N SER A 24 12.70 13.56 22.12
CA SER A 24 12.95 13.53 20.68
C SER A 24 11.69 14.11 20.06
N LYS A 25 11.81 15.26 19.40
CA LYS A 25 10.74 15.86 18.62
C LYS A 25 10.35 14.78 17.64
N GLU A 26 9.25 14.06 17.89
CA GLU A 26 8.71 13.12 16.92
C GLU A 26 8.33 13.98 15.72
N SER A 27 9.25 14.09 14.75
CA SER A 27 8.85 14.46 13.41
C SER A 27 7.88 13.37 13.01
N GLY A 28 6.58 13.68 12.97
CA GLY A 28 5.56 12.70 12.60
C GLY A 28 6.04 11.98 11.35
N LYS A 29 6.36 10.68 11.49
CA LYS A 29 6.88 9.91 10.37
C LYS A 29 5.74 9.74 9.39
N THR A 30 5.85 10.39 8.24
CA THR A 30 4.93 10.23 7.12
C THR A 30 5.18 8.86 6.49
N LEU A 31 4.12 8.08 6.30
CA LEU A 31 4.15 6.88 5.47
C LEU A 31 3.65 7.26 4.07
N THR A 32 4.50 7.12 3.06
CA THR A 32 4.13 7.40 1.67
C THR A 32 3.58 6.15 1.00
N VAL A 33 2.42 6.29 0.35
CA VAL A 33 1.71 5.16 -0.25
C VAL A 33 1.35 5.50 -1.69
N LEU A 34 1.76 4.64 -2.62
CA LEU A 34 1.35 4.71 -4.02
C LEU A 34 0.33 3.61 -4.30
N SER A 35 -0.79 3.94 -4.91
CA SER A 35 -1.72 2.96 -5.49
C SER A 35 -1.78 3.16 -6.98
N TRP A 36 -1.61 2.08 -7.75
CA TRP A 36 -1.58 2.16 -9.20
C TRP A 36 -2.08 0.87 -9.86
N ASN A 37 -3.12 1.00 -10.70
CA ASN A 37 -3.39 0.02 -11.75
C ASN A 37 -2.41 0.26 -12.90
N VAL A 38 -1.49 -0.69 -13.11
CA VAL A 38 -0.39 -0.53 -14.07
C VAL A 38 -0.74 -0.96 -15.49
N TRP A 39 -1.97 -1.45 -15.72
CA TRP A 39 -2.50 -1.95 -16.98
C TRP A 39 -1.64 -3.06 -17.60
N HIS A 40 -2.17 -4.29 -17.64
CA HIS A 40 -1.49 -5.44 -18.25
C HIS A 40 -0.03 -5.65 -17.75
N GLY A 41 0.22 -5.48 -16.45
CA GLY A 41 1.56 -5.58 -15.85
C GLY A 41 2.55 -4.51 -16.32
N GLY A 42 2.06 -3.38 -16.85
CA GLY A 42 2.88 -2.33 -17.45
C GLY A 42 3.35 -2.62 -18.88
N HIS A 43 2.85 -3.68 -19.50
CA HIS A 43 3.13 -3.94 -20.91
C HIS A 43 2.34 -2.97 -21.79
N SER A 44 3.01 -2.40 -22.79
CA SER A 44 2.39 -1.48 -23.73
C SER A 44 2.57 -1.98 -25.15
N LYS A 45 1.47 -2.18 -25.88
CA LYS A 45 1.53 -2.48 -27.34
C LYS A 45 2.16 -1.32 -28.12
N THR A 46 1.96 -0.09 -27.67
CA THR A 46 2.56 1.13 -28.28
C THR A 46 4.06 1.24 -27.98
N TYR A 47 4.49 0.76 -26.81
CA TYR A 47 5.88 0.85 -26.35
C TYR A 47 6.40 -0.50 -25.84
N PRO A 48 6.49 -1.54 -26.68
CA PRO A 48 6.72 -2.92 -26.25
C PRO A 48 8.04 -3.12 -25.50
N GLU A 49 9.11 -2.43 -25.93
CA GLU A 49 10.43 -2.52 -25.30
C GLU A 49 10.59 -1.63 -24.06
N LYS A 50 9.68 -0.68 -23.84
CA LYS A 50 9.82 0.37 -22.83
C LYS A 50 8.74 0.38 -21.78
N GLY A 51 7.59 -0.26 -22.00
CA GLY A 51 6.46 -0.26 -21.08
C GLY A 51 6.88 -0.68 -19.67
N CYS A 52 7.32 -1.92 -19.51
CA CYS A 52 7.68 -2.48 -18.20
C CYS A 52 8.85 -1.73 -17.55
N LYS A 53 9.87 -1.37 -18.34
CA LYS A 53 11.00 -0.58 -17.84
C LYS A 53 10.54 0.81 -17.35
N GLY A 54 9.69 1.48 -18.11
CA GLY A 54 9.12 2.78 -17.78
C GLY A 54 8.28 2.72 -16.51
N THR A 55 7.46 1.69 -16.36
CA THR A 55 6.70 1.43 -15.13
C THR A 55 7.64 1.29 -13.93
N ILE A 56 8.68 0.45 -14.04
CA ILE A 56 9.69 0.29 -12.96
C ILE A 56 10.40 1.61 -12.65
N ASP A 57 10.78 2.39 -13.67
CA ASP A 57 11.44 3.69 -13.48
C ASP A 57 10.53 4.70 -12.75
N ILE A 58 9.22 4.70 -13.05
CA ILE A 58 8.21 5.52 -12.33
C ILE A 58 8.11 5.07 -10.87
N LEU A 59 8.02 3.76 -10.61
CA LEU A 59 7.94 3.21 -9.26
C LEU A 59 9.18 3.59 -8.44
N LYS A 60 10.39 3.47 -9.02
CA LYS A 60 11.64 3.91 -8.40
C LYS A 60 11.63 5.39 -8.06
N LYS A 61 11.21 6.23 -9.01
CA LYS A 61 11.16 7.69 -8.85
C LYS A 61 10.10 8.15 -7.85
N SER A 62 9.05 7.36 -7.62
CA SER A 62 8.02 7.67 -6.62
C SER A 62 8.55 7.64 -5.18
N GLU A 63 9.61 6.86 -4.93
CA GLU A 63 10.20 6.58 -3.63
C GLU A 63 9.22 6.04 -2.55
N ALA A 64 7.98 5.73 -2.93
CA ALA A 64 6.90 5.37 -2.01
C ALA A 64 7.28 4.21 -1.08
N ASP A 65 6.97 4.32 0.20
CA ASP A 65 7.28 3.30 1.19
C ASP A 65 6.48 2.00 0.99
N VAL A 66 5.24 2.15 0.48
CA VAL A 66 4.31 1.07 0.20
C VAL A 66 3.67 1.31 -1.17
N ILE A 67 3.58 0.25 -1.98
CA ILE A 67 2.95 0.29 -3.29
C ILE A 67 1.83 -0.75 -3.31
N LEU A 68 0.64 -0.34 -3.71
CA LEU A 68 -0.52 -1.19 -3.98
C LEU A 68 -0.72 -1.24 -5.49
N MET A 69 -0.61 -2.43 -6.07
CA MET A 69 -0.56 -2.60 -7.51
C MET A 69 -1.68 -3.50 -7.98
N VAL A 70 -2.44 -2.96 -8.93
CA VAL A 70 -3.52 -3.66 -9.63
C VAL A 70 -3.07 -3.98 -11.04
N GLU A 71 -3.56 -5.09 -11.59
CA GLU A 71 -3.16 -5.68 -12.88
C GLU A 71 -1.68 -6.05 -12.92
N THR A 72 -1.19 -6.71 -11.87
CA THR A 72 0.22 -7.05 -11.72
C THR A 72 0.68 -8.14 -12.71
N TYR A 73 -0.15 -9.15 -12.96
CA TYR A 73 0.00 -10.22 -13.96
C TYR A 73 1.42 -10.76 -14.13
N GLY A 74 1.99 -11.28 -13.04
CA GLY A 74 3.32 -11.91 -13.04
C GLY A 74 4.50 -10.94 -12.94
N ALA A 75 4.28 -9.62 -12.98
CA ALA A 75 5.35 -8.63 -12.83
C ALA A 75 5.93 -8.55 -11.41
N ALA A 76 5.27 -9.16 -10.42
CA ALA A 76 5.60 -8.97 -9.00
C ALA A 76 7.07 -9.25 -8.62
N PRO A 77 7.67 -10.40 -8.99
CA PRO A 77 9.06 -10.67 -8.63
C PRO A 77 10.01 -9.63 -9.23
N MET A 78 9.83 -9.29 -10.52
CA MET A 78 10.68 -8.32 -11.23
C MET A 78 10.61 -6.93 -10.60
N VAL A 79 9.42 -6.47 -10.22
CA VAL A 79 9.21 -5.18 -9.56
C VAL A 79 9.84 -5.19 -8.16
N ALA A 80 9.59 -6.24 -7.36
CA ALA A 80 10.13 -6.36 -6.01
C ALA A 80 11.67 -6.35 -6.01
N ASP A 81 12.29 -7.14 -6.88
CA ASP A 81 13.74 -7.19 -7.05
C ASP A 81 14.31 -5.85 -7.51
N SER A 82 13.62 -5.17 -8.44
CA SER A 82 14.05 -3.87 -8.96
C SER A 82 14.02 -2.76 -7.91
N LEU A 83 13.06 -2.81 -6.98
CA LEU A 83 12.89 -1.81 -5.92
C LEU A 83 13.67 -2.16 -4.64
N GLY A 84 14.01 -3.44 -4.44
CA GLY A 84 14.55 -3.96 -3.18
C GLY A 84 13.50 -4.04 -2.08
N TYR A 85 12.25 -4.33 -2.44
CA TYR A 85 11.10 -4.34 -1.51
C TYR A 85 10.69 -5.77 -1.17
N SER A 86 10.14 -5.95 0.03
CA SER A 86 9.33 -7.14 0.32
C SER A 86 8.00 -7.03 -0.42
N TYR A 87 7.40 -8.15 -0.83
CA TYR A 87 6.08 -8.12 -1.46
C TYR A 87 5.17 -9.25 -0.99
N ASN A 88 3.87 -9.03 -1.16
CA ASN A 88 2.85 -10.05 -1.05
C ASN A 88 1.98 -10.05 -2.30
N LEU A 89 2.11 -11.10 -3.10
CA LEU A 89 1.16 -11.40 -4.18
C LEU A 89 -0.14 -11.92 -3.55
N ILE A 90 -1.20 -11.13 -3.62
CA ILE A 90 -2.53 -11.50 -3.11
C ILE A 90 -3.24 -12.40 -4.12
N SER A 91 -3.13 -12.03 -5.40
CA SER A 91 -3.59 -12.75 -6.59
C SER A 91 -2.67 -12.41 -7.76
N ASP A 92 -2.90 -13.00 -8.93
CA ASP A 92 -2.26 -12.54 -10.17
C ASP A 92 -2.56 -11.07 -10.49
N ASN A 93 -3.73 -10.56 -10.10
CA ASN A 93 -4.12 -9.15 -10.24
C ASN A 93 -3.46 -8.22 -9.20
N LEU A 94 -3.54 -8.58 -7.92
CA LEU A 94 -3.21 -7.67 -6.80
C LEU A 94 -1.88 -8.00 -6.12
N CYS A 95 -1.03 -6.98 -5.93
CA CYS A 95 0.24 -7.12 -5.24
C CYS A 95 0.56 -5.90 -4.37
N ILE A 96 0.98 -6.14 -3.12
CA ILE A 96 1.48 -5.10 -2.22
C ILE A 96 2.99 -5.23 -2.07
N TYR A 97 3.72 -4.15 -2.31
CA TYR A 97 5.15 -4.03 -2.07
C TYR A 97 5.41 -3.10 -0.88
N SER A 98 6.42 -3.39 -0.07
CA SER A 98 6.79 -2.57 1.08
C SER A 98 8.29 -2.54 1.33
N ARG A 99 8.80 -1.36 1.69
CA ARG A 99 10.13 -1.21 2.32
C ARG A 99 10.17 -1.79 3.74
N TYR A 100 9.02 -1.91 4.39
CA TYR A 100 8.88 -2.40 5.75
C TYR A 100 8.58 -3.91 5.79
N PRO A 101 8.95 -4.62 6.86
CA PRO A 101 8.63 -6.03 6.99
C PRO A 101 7.13 -6.29 6.96
N ILE A 102 6.70 -7.25 6.13
CA ILE A 102 5.33 -7.77 6.15
C ILE A 102 5.23 -8.80 7.27
N ILE A 103 4.44 -8.49 8.29
CA ILE A 103 4.31 -9.29 9.51
C ILE A 103 3.00 -10.10 9.57
N ARG A 104 2.04 -9.82 8.68
CA ARG A 104 0.81 -10.62 8.53
C ARG A 104 0.22 -10.43 7.14
N LYS A 105 -0.50 -11.45 6.65
CA LYS A 105 -1.26 -11.44 5.39
C LYS A 105 -2.75 -11.60 5.70
N TYR A 106 -3.61 -10.95 4.92
CA TYR A 106 -5.06 -11.02 5.02
C TYR A 106 -5.68 -11.43 3.68
N ALA A 107 -6.49 -12.47 3.70
CA ALA A 107 -7.33 -12.92 2.60
C ALA A 107 -8.74 -13.22 3.13
N PHE A 108 -9.76 -12.95 2.33
CA PHE A 108 -11.17 -13.10 2.71
C PHE A 108 -11.96 -13.89 1.66
N ALA A 109 -11.33 -14.93 1.09
CA ALA A 109 -11.84 -15.65 -0.08
C ALA A 109 -13.29 -16.18 0.07
N ASP A 110 -13.72 -16.49 1.29
CA ASP A 110 -15.07 -16.98 1.57
C ASP A 110 -16.17 -15.91 1.41
N SER A 111 -15.80 -14.63 1.32
CA SER A 111 -16.75 -13.51 1.21
C SER A 111 -16.38 -12.50 0.13
N ILE A 112 -15.11 -12.38 -0.22
CA ILE A 112 -14.58 -11.43 -1.20
C ILE A 112 -13.42 -12.10 -1.95
N SER A 113 -13.48 -12.09 -3.28
CA SER A 113 -12.42 -12.66 -4.13
C SER A 113 -11.07 -12.00 -3.85
N THR A 114 -10.01 -12.81 -3.74
CA THR A 114 -8.62 -12.31 -3.65
C THR A 114 -8.16 -11.62 -4.94
N PHE A 115 -8.91 -11.78 -6.03
CA PHE A 115 -8.74 -11.00 -7.25
C PHE A 115 -9.09 -9.52 -7.05
N ASN A 116 -9.99 -9.22 -6.11
CA ASN A 116 -10.55 -7.89 -5.89
C ASN A 116 -10.16 -7.28 -4.55
N PHE A 117 -9.77 -8.08 -3.55
CA PHE A 117 -9.44 -7.54 -2.24
C PHE A 117 -8.46 -8.41 -1.46
N GLY A 118 -7.54 -7.76 -0.77
CA GLY A 118 -6.67 -8.41 0.22
C GLY A 118 -5.76 -7.41 0.90
N GLY A 119 -4.92 -7.87 1.80
CA GLY A 119 -4.05 -6.95 2.51
C GLY A 119 -2.92 -7.58 3.28
N VAL A 120 -2.12 -6.70 3.87
CA VAL A 120 -1.01 -7.06 4.75
C VAL A 120 -1.00 -6.19 5.99
N MET A 121 -0.36 -6.68 7.05
CA MET A 121 0.13 -5.83 8.13
C MET A 121 1.63 -5.68 7.95
N ILE A 122 2.11 -4.43 7.98
CA ILE A 122 3.52 -4.09 7.94
C ILE A 122 3.96 -3.50 9.28
N ASP A 123 5.23 -3.70 9.63
CA ASP A 123 5.84 -3.09 10.81
C ASP A 123 6.58 -1.79 10.43
N VAL A 124 5.95 -0.64 10.67
CA VAL A 124 6.54 0.68 10.44
C VAL A 124 7.30 1.12 11.68
N ASN A 125 8.52 0.62 11.83
CA ASN A 125 9.43 0.96 12.95
C ASN A 125 8.83 0.69 14.35
N GLY A 126 8.23 -0.48 14.56
CA GLY A 126 7.56 -0.88 15.79
C GLY A 126 6.07 -0.53 15.84
N LYS A 127 5.54 0.15 14.81
CA LYS A 127 4.12 0.47 14.69
C LYS A 127 3.46 -0.42 13.63
N PRO A 128 2.55 -1.34 14.00
CA PRO A 128 1.83 -2.13 13.03
C PRO A 128 0.84 -1.28 12.24
N VAL A 129 0.89 -1.36 10.91
CA VAL A 129 -0.02 -0.68 9.98
C VAL A 129 -0.66 -1.72 9.07
N ARG A 130 -1.99 -1.68 8.91
CA ARG A 130 -2.71 -2.53 7.95
C ARG A 130 -2.90 -1.79 6.65
N VAL A 131 -2.59 -2.45 5.54
CA VAL A 131 -2.72 -1.92 4.18
C VAL A 131 -3.55 -2.92 3.38
N PHE A 132 -4.57 -2.42 2.68
CA PHE A 132 -5.47 -3.23 1.88
C PHE A 132 -5.47 -2.72 0.44
N ASP A 133 -5.28 -3.65 -0.50
CA ASP A 133 -5.39 -3.41 -1.93
C ASP A 133 -6.76 -3.85 -2.40
N THR A 134 -7.34 -3.07 -3.32
CA THR A 134 -8.69 -3.29 -3.80
C THR A 134 -8.80 -2.95 -5.28
N TRP A 135 -9.54 -3.78 -5.99
CA TRP A 135 -9.96 -3.53 -7.34
C TRP A 135 -11.45 -3.83 -7.45
N LEU A 136 -12.23 -2.76 -7.45
CA LEU A 136 -13.68 -2.81 -7.50
C LEU A 136 -14.16 -2.89 -8.94
N HIS A 137 -15.29 -3.55 -9.14
CA HIS A 137 -15.96 -3.50 -10.43
C HIS A 137 -16.36 -2.05 -10.73
N TYR A 138 -16.12 -1.57 -11.95
CA TYR A 138 -16.54 -0.24 -12.37
C TYR A 138 -18.04 -0.15 -12.66
N LEU A 139 -18.76 -1.26 -12.45
CA LEU A 139 -20.20 -1.37 -12.61
C LEU A 139 -20.84 -1.69 -11.26
N PRO A 140 -22.08 -1.23 -11.05
CA PRO A 140 -22.81 -0.36 -11.97
C PRO A 140 -22.20 1.05 -12.05
N ASP A 141 -22.29 1.70 -13.23
CA ASP A 141 -21.77 3.06 -13.39
C ASP A 141 -22.70 4.03 -12.66
N MET A 142 -22.29 4.43 -11.46
CA MET A 142 -23.10 5.30 -10.59
C MET A 142 -23.47 6.64 -11.23
N ARG A 143 -22.81 7.08 -12.31
CA ARG A 143 -23.21 8.26 -13.08
C ARG A 143 -24.53 8.06 -13.85
N LEU A 144 -24.89 6.80 -14.09
CA LEU A 144 -26.10 6.37 -14.78
C LEU A 144 -27.16 5.84 -13.81
N ALA A 145 -26.93 5.96 -12.50
CA ALA A 145 -27.86 5.49 -11.50
C ALA A 145 -29.22 6.18 -11.66
N PRO A 146 -30.33 5.43 -11.75
CA PRO A 146 -31.65 6.01 -11.92
C PRO A 146 -32.20 6.50 -10.57
N THR A 147 -31.63 7.59 -10.05
CA THR A 147 -31.89 8.10 -8.69
C THR A 147 -33.31 8.64 -8.48
N ASP A 148 -34.11 8.72 -9.55
CA ASP A 148 -35.51 9.11 -9.56
C ASP A 148 -36.48 7.92 -9.40
N LYS A 149 -35.96 6.68 -9.38
CA LYS A 149 -36.74 5.44 -9.26
C LYS A 149 -36.89 4.94 -7.82
N SER A 150 -37.72 3.91 -7.63
CA SER A 150 -37.85 3.25 -6.32
C SER A 150 -36.58 2.51 -5.92
N GLU A 151 -36.43 2.20 -4.62
CA GLU A 151 -35.31 1.39 -4.10
C GLU A 151 -35.22 0.04 -4.82
N GLU A 152 -36.35 -0.63 -5.03
CA GLU A 152 -36.41 -1.91 -5.73
C GLU A 152 -35.94 -1.81 -7.18
N GLU A 153 -36.28 -0.73 -7.88
CA GLU A 153 -35.84 -0.51 -9.26
C GLU A 153 -34.35 -0.16 -9.34
N ILE A 154 -33.81 0.60 -8.37
CA ILE A 154 -32.38 0.90 -8.28
C ILE A 154 -31.58 -0.37 -7.98
N LEU A 155 -32.05 -1.20 -7.05
CA LEU A 155 -31.44 -2.50 -6.75
C LEU A 155 -31.51 -3.44 -7.95
N ALA A 156 -32.63 -3.48 -8.67
CA ALA A 156 -32.74 -4.26 -9.90
C ALA A 156 -31.75 -3.78 -10.99
N TRP A 157 -31.56 -2.47 -11.15
CA TRP A 157 -30.57 -1.87 -12.05
C TRP A 157 -29.13 -2.21 -11.66
N GLU A 158 -28.80 -2.12 -10.37
CA GLU A 158 -27.48 -2.50 -9.83
C GLU A 158 -27.18 -3.99 -10.08
N MET A 159 -28.22 -4.84 -10.01
CA MET A 159 -28.13 -6.29 -10.17
C MET A 159 -28.30 -6.79 -11.60
N GLU A 160 -28.65 -5.94 -12.58
CA GLU A 160 -28.96 -6.34 -13.97
C GLU A 160 -27.74 -6.92 -14.71
N GLY A 161 -26.53 -6.73 -14.16
CA GLY A 161 -25.38 -7.53 -14.49
C GLY A 161 -24.18 -6.73 -14.99
N THR A 162 -23.04 -7.41 -14.87
CA THR A 162 -21.70 -6.94 -15.12
C THR A 162 -21.34 -7.11 -16.59
N ARG A 163 -20.77 -6.07 -17.21
CA ARG A 163 -20.13 -6.12 -18.53
C ARG A 163 -18.76 -6.82 -18.41
N ASP A 164 -18.74 -8.01 -17.82
CA ASP A 164 -17.53 -8.78 -17.53
C ASP A 164 -16.69 -9.02 -18.80
N GLU A 165 -17.35 -9.15 -19.96
CA GLU A 165 -16.68 -9.28 -21.25
C GLU A 165 -15.71 -8.12 -21.57
N GLU A 166 -15.96 -6.91 -21.04
CA GLU A 166 -15.08 -5.75 -21.22
C GLU A 166 -13.84 -5.79 -20.33
N ILE A 167 -13.90 -6.58 -19.27
CA ILE A 167 -12.80 -6.79 -18.34
C ILE A 167 -11.89 -7.93 -18.81
N ILE A 168 -12.47 -8.95 -19.45
CA ILE A 168 -11.77 -10.17 -19.87
C ILE A 168 -11.21 -10.05 -21.30
N GLY A 169 -11.56 -8.99 -22.04
CA GLY A 169 -11.24 -8.81 -23.47
C GLY A 169 -9.83 -8.37 -23.85
N PHE A 170 -8.79 -8.61 -23.03
CA PHE A 170 -7.42 -8.09 -23.27
C PHE A 170 -6.35 -9.16 -23.49
#